data_AF-A0A6J0I779-F1
#
_entry.id   AF-A0A6J0I779-F1
#
_cell.length_a   1.000
_cell.length_b   1.000
_cell.length_c   1.000
_cell.angle_alpha   90.00
_cell.angle_beta   90.00
_cell.angle_gamma   90.00
#
_symmetry.space_group_name_H-M   'P 1'
#
loop_
_entity.id
_entity.type
_entity.pdbx_description
1 polymer ?
#
loop_
_entity_poly.entity_id
_entity_poly.type
_entity_poly.pdbx_seq_one_letter_code
_entity_poly.pdbx_strand_id
1 'polypeptide(L)'
;MSGGDTALGPPCSPGSGGEEPPSPSGGSSLFPASRSSCPSGEEEEEEEGQEEEGAAAARSPPGHRKAEDSEIVGGTKESPLKDNLSPWEEWFIGKEKELRARFQARAEEEMNIQLEKMKQKQERERRKRIAEEKHKEWVQKKREEERREKKRKLSKEMAEKATRELEKMQLQEKAEVKYKEWLKKKRAEEAEKKKKEKEKEKEREAELQEKKTRSEKIFKEWLQNARNKPRPVLNDFGFPHGKSRGIADRNSYPAPAFCNPIPWKPIHVPPPKEDCVLTMKKNKRPVSCQPHASAPMVISKPRSNAGIGSLCRKKS
;
A
#
# COMPACT_ATOMS: atom_id res chain seq x y z
N MET A 1 -22.05 22.65 60.77
CA MET A 1 -21.54 23.96 61.22
C MET A 1 -20.03 23.91 61.16
N SER A 2 -19.44 24.95 60.56
CA SER A 2 -18.01 25.30 60.48
C SER A 2 -17.14 24.31 59.69
N GLY A 3 -16.57 24.64 58.52
CA GLY A 3 -16.18 25.95 58.01
C GLY A 3 -14.66 26.05 58.09
N GLY A 4 -14.01 26.11 56.93
CA GLY A 4 -12.56 26.15 56.79
C GLY A 4 -12.15 26.34 55.33
N ASP A 5 -12.45 27.52 54.81
CA ASP A 5 -11.81 28.10 53.61
C ASP A 5 -10.29 28.20 53.81
N THR A 6 -9.49 28.14 52.73
CA THR A 6 -8.56 29.23 52.36
C THR A 6 -7.76 28.90 51.08
N ALA A 7 -7.93 29.82 50.12
CA ALA A 7 -7.00 30.37 49.12
C ALA A 7 -6.43 29.52 47.96
N LEU A 8 -6.94 29.89 46.78
CA LEU A 8 -6.28 29.85 45.48
C LEU A 8 -5.09 30.82 45.43
N GLY A 9 -3.96 30.37 44.87
CA GLY A 9 -2.82 31.20 44.47
C GLY A 9 -2.52 31.06 42.96
N PRO A 10 -1.95 32.09 42.30
CA PRO A 10 -1.94 32.22 40.84
C PRO A 10 -0.73 31.51 40.17
N PRO A 11 -0.81 31.13 38.88
CA PRO A 11 0.37 30.73 38.13
C PRO A 11 1.14 31.95 37.58
N CYS A 12 2.43 32.02 37.92
CA CYS A 12 3.41 32.93 37.32
C CYS A 12 3.73 32.55 35.86
N SER A 13 3.67 33.54 34.98
CA SER A 13 4.33 33.55 33.67
C SER A 13 5.85 33.74 33.83
N PRO A 14 6.66 33.15 32.94
CA PRO A 14 7.90 33.76 32.52
C PRO A 14 7.83 34.14 31.04
N GLY A 15 7.94 35.44 30.77
CA GLY A 15 8.36 35.96 29.48
C GLY A 15 9.84 36.33 29.54
N SER A 16 10.63 35.95 28.54
CA SER A 16 11.72 36.73 27.94
C SER A 16 12.46 35.89 26.91
N GLY A 17 12.76 36.47 25.74
CA GLY A 17 13.68 35.92 24.75
C GLY A 17 13.09 35.73 23.34
N GLY A 18 12.57 36.79 22.74
CA GLY A 18 12.29 36.81 21.30
C GLY A 18 13.59 37.10 20.54
N GLU A 19 14.12 36.09 19.88
CA GLU A 19 15.25 36.23 18.95
C GLU A 19 14.79 36.83 17.61
N GLU A 20 15.62 37.74 17.13
CA GLU A 20 15.55 38.55 15.92
C GLU A 20 15.68 37.69 14.64
N PRO A 21 14.91 37.95 13.56
CA PRO A 21 15.13 37.31 12.26
C PRO A 21 16.07 38.16 11.39
N PRO A 22 17.18 37.61 10.84
CA PRO A 22 17.93 38.33 9.82
C PRO A 22 17.23 38.25 8.46
N SER A 23 17.10 39.42 7.83
CA SER A 23 16.64 39.59 6.45
C SER A 23 17.68 39.08 5.43
N PRO A 24 17.27 38.58 4.25
CA PRO A 24 18.19 38.21 3.18
C PRO A 24 18.41 39.40 2.24
N SER A 25 19.65 39.88 2.14
CA SER A 25 20.04 40.82 1.07
C SER A 25 21.51 40.65 0.73
N GLY A 26 21.82 40.53 -0.57
CA GLY A 26 23.18 40.58 -1.09
C GLY A 26 23.60 39.38 -1.91
N GLY A 27 22.94 39.12 -3.04
CA GLY A 27 23.57 38.37 -4.13
C GLY A 27 24.65 39.24 -4.76
N SER A 28 25.90 38.77 -4.76
CA SER A 28 26.99 39.42 -5.46
C SER A 28 27.83 38.41 -6.25
N SER A 29 27.76 38.59 -7.57
CA SER A 29 28.71 38.28 -8.64
C SER A 29 29.76 37.19 -8.45
N LEU A 30 29.57 36.15 -9.25
CA LEU A 30 30.61 35.22 -9.71
C LEU A 30 31.59 35.95 -10.64
N PHE A 31 32.89 35.79 -10.38
CA PHE A 31 33.93 35.82 -11.42
C PHE A 31 34.79 34.55 -11.33
N PRO A 32 35.22 33.97 -12.46
CA PRO A 32 36.03 32.76 -12.49
C PRO A 32 37.51 33.11 -12.44
N ALA A 33 38.28 32.42 -11.60
CA ALA A 33 39.73 32.47 -11.60
C ALA A 33 40.32 31.09 -11.93
N SER A 34 40.84 31.03 -13.15
CA SER A 34 42.12 30.43 -13.54
C SER A 34 42.54 29.06 -12.98
N ARG A 35 42.61 28.12 -13.92
CA ARG A 35 43.53 26.98 -14.03
C ARG A 35 44.75 27.05 -13.08
N SER A 36 44.93 26.00 -12.28
CA SER A 36 46.25 25.49 -11.92
C SER A 36 46.26 23.99 -12.16
N SER A 37 47.03 23.57 -13.16
CA SER A 37 47.38 22.18 -13.43
C SER A 37 48.70 21.86 -12.73
N CYS A 38 48.85 20.60 -12.33
CA CYS A 38 50.08 19.79 -12.13
C CYS A 38 50.03 19.00 -10.80
N PRO A 39 50.74 17.87 -10.68
CA PRO A 39 50.51 16.63 -11.43
C PRO A 39 50.44 15.41 -10.49
N SER A 40 50.02 14.28 -11.07
CA SER A 40 50.30 12.88 -10.69
C SER A 40 51.02 12.67 -9.34
N GLY A 41 50.25 12.27 -8.33
CA GLY A 41 50.79 11.55 -7.18
C GLY A 41 50.83 10.08 -7.56
N GLU A 42 52.03 9.59 -7.83
CA GLU A 42 52.31 8.20 -8.11
C GLU A 42 52.08 7.41 -6.81
N GLU A 43 51.09 6.53 -6.84
CA GLU A 43 50.83 5.54 -5.80
C GLU A 43 51.88 4.44 -5.97
N GLU A 44 52.96 4.48 -5.18
CA GLU A 44 53.85 3.32 -5.03
C GLU A 44 53.14 2.28 -4.15
N GLU A 45 52.50 1.32 -4.83
CA GLU A 45 52.23 -0.02 -4.30
C GLU A 45 53.56 -0.74 -4.10
N GLU A 46 54.01 -0.91 -2.86
CA GLU A 46 54.96 -1.98 -2.53
C GLU A 46 54.17 -3.24 -2.21
N GLU A 47 54.13 -4.10 -3.23
CA GLU A 47 53.61 -5.46 -3.19
C GLU A 47 54.56 -6.39 -2.40
N GLU A 48 53.92 -7.35 -1.76
CA GLU A 48 54.41 -8.39 -0.88
C GLU A 48 55.41 -9.36 -1.58
N GLY A 49 56.58 -9.56 -0.98
CA GLY A 49 57.48 -10.67 -1.30
C GLY A 49 57.64 -11.58 -0.08
N GLN A 50 56.82 -12.61 -0.02
CA GLN A 50 56.94 -13.72 0.94
C GLN A 50 58.10 -14.63 0.53
N GLU A 51 59.14 -14.72 1.35
CA GLU A 51 60.12 -15.81 1.25
C GLU A 51 59.82 -16.85 2.34
N GLU A 52 59.39 -18.03 1.88
CA GLU A 52 59.38 -19.27 2.66
C GLU A 52 60.81 -19.69 3.01
N GLU A 53 61.08 -19.95 4.28
CA GLU A 53 62.28 -20.66 4.71
C GLU A 53 61.92 -22.10 5.12
N GLY A 54 62.26 -23.05 4.25
CA GLY A 54 62.17 -24.49 4.47
C GLY A 54 63.55 -25.11 4.74
N ALA A 55 63.73 -25.57 5.98
CA ALA A 55 64.48 -26.75 6.44
C ALA A 55 65.87 -27.14 5.86
N ALA A 56 66.83 -27.14 6.81
CA ALA A 56 67.77 -28.22 7.13
C ALA A 56 68.98 -28.52 6.21
N ALA A 57 70.19 -28.34 6.75
CA ALA A 57 71.20 -29.41 6.83
C ALA A 57 72.39 -29.01 7.72
N ALA A 58 72.81 -29.97 8.54
CA ALA A 58 73.85 -29.88 9.55
C ALA A 58 75.27 -29.66 9.00
N ARG A 59 76.11 -28.98 9.79
CA ARG A 59 77.53 -29.33 10.01
C ARG A 59 78.12 -28.53 11.18
N SER A 60 78.67 -29.25 12.15
CA SER A 60 79.61 -28.75 13.17
C SER A 60 80.79 -29.74 13.22
N PRO A 61 81.91 -29.45 13.91
CA PRO A 61 82.70 -28.23 14.06
C PRO A 61 84.18 -28.50 13.63
N PRO A 62 85.15 -27.57 13.76
CA PRO A 62 86.06 -27.69 14.92
C PRO A 62 86.78 -26.38 15.38
N GLY A 63 87.34 -26.43 16.59
CA GLY A 63 88.42 -25.54 17.07
C GLY A 63 87.93 -24.50 18.08
N HIS A 64 87.93 -24.80 19.38
CA HIS A 64 89.12 -24.73 20.25
C HIS A 64 89.89 -23.40 20.11
N ARG A 65 89.52 -22.43 20.96
CA ARG A 65 90.43 -21.54 21.69
C ARG A 65 89.63 -20.81 22.77
N LYS A 66 89.70 -21.34 24.00
CA LYS A 66 89.60 -20.53 25.21
C LYS A 66 90.65 -19.45 25.10
N ALA A 67 90.24 -18.21 24.86
CA ALA A 67 91.03 -17.06 25.26
C ALA A 67 90.65 -16.81 26.73
N GLU A 68 91.53 -17.27 27.60
CA GLU A 68 91.59 -16.82 28.99
C GLU A 68 91.94 -15.33 28.92
N ASP A 69 90.94 -14.45 28.96
CA ASP A 69 91.19 -13.03 29.18
C ASP A 69 91.06 -12.76 30.66
N SER A 70 92.17 -13.05 31.32
CA SER A 70 92.70 -12.40 32.51
C SER A 70 91.74 -11.48 33.23
N GLU A 71 91.35 -11.92 34.42
CA GLU A 71 90.99 -11.09 35.55
C GLU A 71 92.15 -10.11 35.84
N ILE A 72 92.19 -9.00 35.08
CA ILE A 72 92.97 -7.83 35.43
C ILE A 72 92.17 -7.13 36.52
N VAL A 73 92.40 -7.55 37.76
CA VAL A 73 92.48 -6.65 38.92
C VAL A 73 93.63 -5.67 38.62
N GLY A 74 93.35 -4.75 37.70
CA GLY A 74 94.20 -3.63 37.35
C GLY A 74 93.95 -2.57 38.39
N GLY A 75 94.69 -2.68 39.50
CA GLY A 75 94.67 -1.70 40.56
C GLY A 75 94.75 -0.29 39.99
N THR A 76 93.90 0.56 40.52
CA THR A 76 93.94 2.03 40.47
C THR A 76 95.36 2.50 40.81
N LYS A 77 96.25 2.47 39.83
CA LYS A 77 97.54 3.13 39.84
C LYS A 77 97.39 4.27 38.87
N GLU A 78 96.84 5.37 39.36
CA GLU A 78 97.06 6.68 38.75
C GLU A 78 98.57 6.93 38.80
N SER A 79 99.28 6.52 37.75
CA SER A 79 100.66 6.91 37.51
C SER A 79 100.68 8.34 36.98
N PRO A 80 101.36 9.31 37.64
CA PRO A 80 101.51 10.69 37.18
C PRO A 80 102.49 10.86 36.00
N LEU A 81 102.40 10.01 34.97
CA LEU A 81 103.25 10.05 33.77
C LEU A 81 102.44 10.35 32.50
N LYS A 82 101.37 11.16 32.61
CA LYS A 82 100.57 11.61 31.46
C LYS A 82 101.03 12.96 30.90
N ASP A 83 102.10 13.52 31.45
CA ASP A 83 102.49 14.92 31.19
C ASP A 83 103.72 15.05 30.28
N ASN A 84 103.99 14.05 29.42
CA ASN A 84 105.02 14.17 28.37
C ASN A 84 104.49 13.75 26.99
N LEU A 85 103.19 13.88 26.74
CA LEU A 85 102.68 13.78 25.38
C LEU A 85 103.10 15.04 24.62
N SER A 86 103.59 14.86 23.40
CA SER A 86 103.81 16.00 22.51
C SER A 86 102.48 16.73 22.31
N PRO A 87 102.45 18.08 22.29
CA PRO A 87 101.25 18.83 21.95
C PRO A 87 100.54 18.34 20.67
N TRP A 88 101.28 17.72 19.75
CA TRP A 88 100.75 17.07 18.54
C TRP A 88 100.04 15.73 18.81
N GLU A 89 100.54 14.92 19.73
CA GLU A 89 99.94 13.63 20.13
C GLU A 89 98.65 13.86 20.91
N GLU A 90 98.63 14.85 21.81
CA GLU A 90 97.40 15.24 22.53
C GLU A 90 96.33 15.73 21.56
N TRP A 91 96.71 16.56 20.58
CA TRP A 91 95.80 17.02 19.54
C TRP A 91 95.23 15.85 18.74
N PHE A 92 96.06 14.89 18.34
CA PHE A 92 95.62 13.72 17.58
C PHE A 92 94.67 12.83 18.38
N ILE A 93 94.99 12.54 19.64
CA ILE A 93 94.13 11.76 20.55
C ILE A 93 92.81 12.49 20.82
N GLY A 94 92.87 13.81 21.01
CA GLY A 94 91.68 14.65 21.14
C GLY A 94 90.80 14.61 19.89
N LYS A 95 91.43 14.69 18.70
CA LYS A 95 90.74 14.62 17.42
C LYS A 95 90.10 13.25 17.18
N GLU A 96 90.79 12.16 17.51
CA GLU A 96 90.24 10.81 17.39
C GLU A 96 89.04 10.59 18.31
N LYS A 97 89.13 11.04 19.57
CA LYS A 97 88.02 10.98 20.53
C LYS A 97 86.81 11.79 20.05
N GLU A 98 87.05 12.98 19.51
CA GLU A 98 86.00 13.82 18.92
C GLU A 98 85.31 13.11 17.74
N LEU A 99 86.08 12.51 16.83
CA LEU A 99 85.51 11.77 15.69
C LEU A 99 84.70 10.54 16.14
N ARG A 100 85.19 9.81 17.14
CA ARG A 100 84.49 8.66 17.71
C ARG A 100 83.18 9.07 18.40
N ALA A 101 83.19 10.15 19.19
CA ALA A 101 82.00 10.70 19.81
C ALA A 101 80.97 11.16 18.76
N ARG A 102 81.42 11.80 17.68
CA ARG A 102 80.53 12.17 16.56
C ARG A 102 79.90 10.96 15.87
N PHE A 103 80.66 9.88 15.70
CA PHE A 103 80.12 8.65 15.11
C PHE A 103 79.09 7.98 16.03
N GLN A 104 79.38 7.90 17.33
CA GLN A 104 78.43 7.39 18.33
C GLN A 104 77.15 8.23 18.40
N ALA A 105 77.27 9.56 18.42
CA ALA A 105 76.13 10.46 18.41
C ALA A 105 75.24 10.27 17.17
N ARG A 106 75.83 10.08 15.97
CA ARG A 106 75.06 9.78 14.75
C ARG A 106 74.35 8.44 14.82
N ALA A 107 75.00 7.41 15.35
CA ALA A 107 74.39 6.10 15.52
C ALA A 107 73.21 6.13 16.50
N GLU A 108 73.34 6.87 17.61
CA GLU A 108 72.26 7.09 18.58
C GLU A 108 71.10 7.90 17.97
N GLU A 109 71.42 8.95 17.21
CA GLU A 109 70.42 9.76 16.50
C GLU A 109 69.65 8.92 15.47
N GLU A 110 70.34 8.08 14.69
CA GLU A 110 69.71 7.20 13.71
C GLU A 110 68.78 6.18 14.38
N MET A 111 69.21 5.57 15.50
CA MET A 111 68.36 4.66 16.28
C MET A 111 67.13 5.38 16.86
N ASN A 112 67.28 6.61 17.33
CA ASN A 112 66.19 7.44 17.82
C ASN A 112 65.20 7.79 16.69
N ILE A 113 65.71 8.18 15.52
CA ILE A 113 64.89 8.45 14.33
C ILE A 113 64.08 7.20 13.94
N GLN A 114 64.68 6.01 13.94
CA GLN A 114 63.97 4.76 13.62
C GLN A 114 62.88 4.46 14.66
N LEU A 115 63.19 4.62 15.95
CA LEU A 115 62.23 4.42 17.03
C LEU A 115 61.02 5.36 16.91
N GLU A 116 61.27 6.65 16.63
CA GLU A 116 60.21 7.64 16.47
C GLU A 116 59.38 7.39 15.21
N LYS A 117 60.00 6.97 14.10
CA LYS A 117 59.28 6.53 12.88
C LYS A 117 58.34 5.37 13.17
N MET A 118 58.80 4.36 13.90
CA MET A 118 57.98 3.20 14.30
C MET A 118 56.80 3.62 15.19
N LYS A 119 57.05 4.51 16.16
CA LYS A 119 56.01 5.05 17.05
C LYS A 119 54.96 5.86 16.28
N GLN A 120 55.39 6.71 15.35
CA GLN A 120 54.50 7.48 14.49
C GLN A 120 53.67 6.58 13.57
N LYS A 121 54.26 5.54 12.97
CA LYS A 121 53.53 4.56 12.15
C LYS A 121 52.45 3.87 12.98
N GLN A 122 52.81 3.41 14.18
CA GLN A 122 51.87 2.78 15.10
C GLN A 122 50.73 3.72 15.50
N GLU A 123 51.01 5.01 15.75
CA GLU A 123 49.99 5.99 16.08
C GLU A 123 49.03 6.25 14.91
N ARG A 124 49.56 6.38 13.68
CA ARG A 124 48.73 6.53 12.48
C ARG A 124 47.81 5.34 12.27
N GLU A 125 48.33 4.12 12.46
CA GLU A 125 47.51 2.90 12.39
C GLU A 125 46.40 2.88 13.45
N ARG A 126 46.71 3.28 14.69
CA ARG A 126 45.69 3.39 15.76
C ARG A 126 44.61 4.40 15.37
N ARG A 127 44.98 5.57 14.86
CA ARG A 127 44.03 6.59 14.39
C ARG A 127 43.18 6.08 13.21
N LYS A 128 43.79 5.36 12.27
CA LYS A 128 43.09 4.73 11.14
C LYS A 128 42.05 3.71 11.62
N ARG A 129 42.40 2.84 12.57
CA ARG A 129 41.47 1.86 13.15
C ARG A 129 40.27 2.53 13.82
N ILE A 130 40.50 3.60 14.59
CA ILE A 130 39.41 4.35 15.24
C ILE A 130 38.49 4.97 14.20
N ALA A 131 39.04 5.60 13.16
CA ALA A 131 38.24 6.20 12.09
C ALA A 131 37.41 5.14 11.33
N GLU A 132 38.01 4.00 11.02
CA GLU A 132 37.33 2.87 10.38
C GLU A 132 36.22 2.28 11.27
N GLU A 133 36.47 2.12 12.57
CA GLU A 133 35.48 1.63 13.52
C GLU A 133 34.30 2.61 13.64
N LYS A 134 34.57 3.92 13.77
CA LYS A 134 33.54 4.96 13.79
C LYS A 134 32.72 4.97 12.50
N HIS A 135 33.37 4.79 11.36
CA HIS A 135 32.67 4.69 10.09
C HIS A 135 31.78 3.44 10.03
N LYS A 136 32.31 2.27 10.43
CA LYS A 136 31.55 1.01 10.49
C LYS A 136 30.35 1.13 11.42
N GLU A 137 30.52 1.66 12.63
CA GLU A 137 29.44 1.94 13.59
C GLU A 137 28.36 2.83 12.97
N TRP A 138 28.76 3.93 12.32
CA TRP A 138 27.84 4.86 11.70
C TRP A 138 27.03 4.20 10.57
N VAL A 139 27.69 3.43 9.69
CA VAL A 139 27.03 2.68 8.61
C VAL A 139 26.06 1.66 9.17
N GLN A 140 26.45 0.89 10.20
CA GLN A 140 25.57 -0.08 10.84
C GLN A 140 24.35 0.57 11.48
N LYS A 141 24.56 1.68 12.20
CA LYS A 141 23.50 2.47 12.82
C LYS A 141 22.52 2.99 11.77
N LYS A 142 23.02 3.51 10.64
CA LYS A 142 22.18 3.98 9.53
C LYS A 142 21.37 2.85 8.89
N ARG A 143 22.00 1.69 8.65
CA ARG A 143 21.31 0.49 8.12
C ARG A 143 20.23 -0.02 9.08
N GLU A 144 20.49 0.02 10.38
CA GLU A 144 19.49 -0.38 11.37
C GLU A 144 18.33 0.60 11.46
N GLU A 145 18.60 1.90 11.45
CA GLU A 145 17.60 2.95 11.43
C GLU A 145 16.64 2.79 10.23
N GLU A 146 17.20 2.58 9.03
CA GLU A 146 16.42 2.31 7.82
C GLU A 146 15.55 1.05 7.97
N ARG A 147 16.10 -0.02 8.54
CA ARG A 147 15.36 -1.27 8.80
C ARG A 147 14.22 -1.06 9.79
N ARG A 148 14.45 -0.30 10.87
CA ARG A 148 13.42 0.05 11.85
C ARG A 148 12.33 0.91 11.21
N GLU A 149 12.69 1.85 10.35
CA GLU A 149 11.72 2.68 9.64
C GLU A 149 10.85 1.83 8.69
N LYS A 150 11.45 0.93 7.91
CA LYS A 150 10.72 -0.01 7.04
C LYS A 150 9.76 -0.89 7.83
N LYS A 151 10.20 -1.45 8.97
CA LYS A 151 9.34 -2.22 9.88
C LYS A 151 8.17 -1.38 10.40
N ARG A 152 8.42 -0.12 10.80
CA ARG A 152 7.37 0.79 11.27
C ARG A 152 6.36 1.11 10.16
N LYS A 153 6.82 1.33 8.92
CA LYS A 153 5.95 1.56 7.76
C LYS A 153 5.04 0.34 7.50
N LEU A 154 5.62 -0.85 7.45
CA LEU A 154 4.86 -2.10 7.28
C LEU A 154 3.87 -2.34 8.41
N SER A 155 4.27 -2.13 9.67
CA SER A 155 3.38 -2.30 10.82
C SER A 155 2.20 -1.33 10.77
N LYS A 156 2.43 -0.06 10.41
CA LYS A 156 1.36 0.93 10.20
C LYS A 156 0.42 0.54 9.07
N GLU A 157 0.96 0.07 7.94
CA GLU A 157 0.16 -0.38 6.80
C GLU A 157 -0.72 -1.59 7.15
N MET A 158 -0.18 -2.55 7.90
CA MET A 158 -0.95 -3.72 8.35
C MET A 158 -2.04 -3.32 9.35
N ALA A 159 -1.76 -2.39 10.27
CA ALA A 159 -2.75 -1.87 11.19
C ALA A 159 -3.87 -1.13 10.45
N GLU A 160 -3.53 -0.29 9.46
CA GLU A 160 -4.52 0.42 8.64
C GLU A 160 -5.34 -0.53 7.76
N LYS A 161 -4.72 -1.57 7.21
CA LYS A 161 -5.45 -2.61 6.49
C LYS A 161 -6.45 -3.33 7.40
N ALA A 162 -6.04 -3.69 8.62
CA ALA A 162 -6.90 -4.33 9.60
C ALA A 162 -8.09 -3.44 9.99
N THR A 163 -7.88 -2.14 10.22
CA THR A 163 -9.00 -1.22 10.54
C THR A 163 -9.95 -1.05 9.35
N ARG A 164 -9.43 -0.90 8.13
CA ARG A 164 -10.25 -0.82 6.91
C ARG A 164 -11.06 -2.10 6.68
N GLU A 165 -10.49 -3.28 6.95
CA GLU A 165 -11.21 -4.55 6.84
C GLU A 165 -12.31 -4.67 7.89
N LEU A 166 -12.04 -4.27 9.14
CA LEU A 166 -13.06 -4.24 10.19
C LEU A 166 -14.23 -3.30 9.84
N GLU A 167 -13.94 -2.10 9.33
CA GLU A 167 -14.97 -1.16 8.89
C GLU A 167 -15.82 -1.71 7.75
N LYS A 168 -15.21 -2.41 6.78
CA LYS A 168 -15.94 -3.09 5.70
C LYS A 168 -16.85 -4.17 6.24
N MET A 169 -16.36 -5.00 7.16
CA MET A 169 -17.17 -6.05 7.79
C MET A 169 -18.36 -5.46 8.55
N GLN A 170 -18.16 -4.36 9.29
CA GLN A 170 -19.25 -3.68 9.98
C GLN A 170 -20.30 -3.10 9.01
N LEU A 171 -19.88 -2.52 7.89
CA LEU A 171 -20.82 -2.01 6.89
C LEU A 171 -21.62 -3.15 6.24
N GLN A 172 -20.95 -4.26 5.93
CA GLN A 172 -21.58 -5.45 5.40
C GLN A 172 -22.57 -6.05 6.41
N GLU A 173 -22.20 -6.18 7.67
CA GLU A 173 -23.08 -6.66 8.74
C GLU A 173 -24.32 -5.77 8.86
N LYS A 174 -24.14 -4.44 8.86
CA LYS A 174 -25.27 -3.49 8.87
C LYS A 174 -26.19 -3.70 7.66
N ALA A 175 -25.64 -3.90 6.47
CA ALA A 175 -26.43 -4.16 5.26
C ALA A 175 -27.18 -5.50 5.35
N GLU A 176 -26.53 -6.56 5.83
CA GLU A 176 -27.15 -7.87 6.01
C GLU A 176 -28.28 -7.84 7.06
N VAL A 177 -28.09 -7.13 8.16
CA VAL A 177 -29.14 -6.93 9.18
C VAL A 177 -30.34 -6.22 8.54
N LYS A 178 -30.11 -5.12 7.82
CA LYS A 178 -31.19 -4.40 7.11
C LYS A 178 -31.90 -5.26 6.08
N TYR A 179 -31.16 -6.08 5.33
CA TYR A 179 -31.74 -7.01 4.37
C TYR A 179 -32.60 -8.07 5.05
N LYS A 180 -32.12 -8.66 6.15
CA LYS A 180 -32.87 -9.65 6.94
C LYS A 180 -34.14 -9.06 7.55
N GLU A 181 -34.08 -7.84 8.08
CA GLU A 181 -35.25 -7.10 8.57
C GLU A 181 -36.28 -6.87 7.45
N TRP A 182 -35.83 -6.40 6.29
CA TRP A 182 -36.68 -6.21 5.12
C TRP A 182 -37.33 -7.52 4.65
N LEU A 183 -36.57 -8.62 4.63
CA LEU A 183 -37.07 -9.94 4.27
C LEU A 183 -38.16 -10.42 5.24
N LYS A 184 -37.99 -10.20 6.54
CA LYS A 184 -39.02 -10.50 7.56
C LYS A 184 -40.27 -9.66 7.31
N LYS A 185 -40.12 -8.36 7.04
CA LYS A 185 -41.25 -7.47 6.73
C LYS A 185 -41.99 -7.90 5.46
N LYS A 186 -41.26 -8.28 4.41
CA LYS A 186 -41.86 -8.78 3.16
C LYS A 186 -42.60 -10.10 3.35
N ARG A 187 -42.02 -11.04 4.09
CA ARG A 187 -42.68 -12.31 4.42
C ARG A 187 -43.96 -12.08 5.24
N ALA A 188 -43.96 -11.12 6.16
CA ALA A 188 -45.16 -10.77 6.94
C ALA A 188 -46.25 -10.15 6.05
N GLU A 189 -45.89 -9.22 5.15
CA GLU A 189 -46.83 -8.61 4.20
C GLU A 189 -47.46 -9.66 3.26
N GLU A 190 -46.65 -10.58 2.72
CA GLU A 190 -47.16 -11.67 1.88
C GLU A 190 -48.03 -12.66 2.67
N ALA A 191 -47.67 -12.97 3.92
CA ALA A 191 -48.49 -13.82 4.77
C ALA A 191 -49.84 -13.16 5.10
N GLU A 192 -49.88 -11.85 5.30
CA GLU A 192 -51.14 -11.11 5.52
C GLU A 192 -52.01 -11.11 4.25
N LYS A 193 -51.41 -10.84 3.08
CA LYS A 193 -52.12 -10.92 1.79
C LYS A 193 -52.70 -12.32 1.55
N LYS A 194 -51.91 -13.35 1.80
CA LYS A 194 -52.33 -14.75 1.67
C LYS A 194 -53.44 -15.12 2.66
N LYS A 195 -53.41 -14.60 3.88
CA LYS A 195 -54.50 -14.81 4.85
C LYS A 195 -55.81 -14.15 4.38
N LYS A 196 -55.74 -12.90 3.89
CA LYS A 196 -56.91 -12.18 3.36
C LYS A 196 -57.51 -12.88 2.13
N GLU A 197 -56.66 -13.41 1.25
CA GLU A 197 -57.14 -14.17 0.08
C GLU A 197 -57.83 -15.48 0.50
N LYS A 198 -57.22 -16.23 1.43
CA LYS A 198 -57.82 -17.46 1.98
C LYS A 198 -59.13 -17.21 2.73
N GLU A 199 -59.26 -16.09 3.43
CA GLU A 199 -60.50 -15.72 4.11
C GLU A 199 -61.61 -15.41 3.10
N LYS A 200 -61.31 -14.65 2.04
CA LYS A 200 -62.25 -14.38 0.94
C LYS A 200 -62.65 -15.65 0.19
N GLU A 201 -61.73 -16.58 0.00
CA GLU A 201 -62.05 -17.88 -0.61
C GLU A 201 -63.01 -18.69 0.26
N LYS A 202 -62.76 -18.75 1.58
CA LYS A 202 -63.66 -19.40 2.54
C LYS A 202 -65.03 -18.72 2.63
N GLU A 203 -65.09 -17.40 2.58
CA GLU A 203 -66.34 -16.65 2.54
C GLU A 203 -67.16 -17.00 1.29
N ARG A 204 -66.53 -17.03 0.11
CA ARG A 204 -67.20 -17.46 -1.14
C ARG A 204 -67.66 -18.91 -1.08
N GLU A 205 -66.86 -19.80 -0.50
CA GLU A 205 -67.25 -21.21 -0.33
C GLU A 205 -68.46 -21.33 0.60
N ALA A 206 -68.47 -20.59 1.71
CA ALA A 206 -69.60 -20.52 2.63
C ALA A 206 -70.85 -19.92 1.96
N GLU A 207 -70.71 -18.86 1.15
CA GLU A 207 -71.82 -18.26 0.40
C GLU A 207 -72.41 -19.26 -0.62
N LEU A 208 -71.55 -20.01 -1.32
CA LEU A 208 -71.99 -21.08 -2.23
C LEU A 208 -72.69 -22.20 -1.47
N GLN A 209 -72.21 -22.55 -0.28
CA GLN A 209 -72.85 -23.56 0.57
C GLN A 209 -74.19 -23.06 1.12
N GLU A 210 -74.30 -21.79 1.52
CA GLU A 210 -75.56 -21.17 1.94
C GLU A 210 -76.57 -21.17 0.79
N LYS A 211 -76.15 -20.77 -0.42
CA LYS A 211 -77.00 -20.84 -1.62
C LYS A 211 -77.51 -22.26 -1.89
N LYS A 212 -76.65 -23.28 -1.74
CA LYS A 212 -77.05 -24.70 -1.87
C LYS A 212 -78.06 -25.11 -0.80
N THR A 213 -77.78 -24.84 0.47
CA THR A 213 -78.70 -25.22 1.56
C THR A 213 -80.02 -24.45 1.49
N ARG A 214 -80.00 -23.19 1.05
CA ARG A 214 -81.20 -22.37 0.85
C ARG A 214 -82.05 -22.90 -0.29
N SER A 215 -81.45 -23.26 -1.43
CA SER A 215 -82.19 -23.86 -2.53
C SER A 215 -82.76 -25.23 -2.15
N GLU A 216 -82.01 -26.05 -1.41
CA GLU A 216 -82.50 -27.33 -0.88
C GLU A 216 -83.67 -27.16 0.10
N LYS A 217 -83.62 -26.15 0.99
CA LYS A 217 -84.74 -25.83 1.89
C LYS A 217 -85.98 -25.40 1.13
N ILE A 218 -85.84 -24.47 0.18
CA ILE A 218 -86.94 -24.02 -0.68
C ILE A 218 -87.53 -25.18 -1.49
N PHE A 219 -86.68 -26.07 -2.01
CA PHE A 219 -87.13 -27.25 -2.74
C PHE A 219 -87.94 -28.20 -1.86
N LYS A 220 -87.47 -28.48 -0.63
CA LYS A 220 -88.21 -29.32 0.33
C LYS A 220 -89.54 -28.69 0.72
N GLU A 221 -89.55 -27.39 0.98
CA GLU A 221 -90.77 -26.64 1.26
C GLU A 221 -91.75 -26.70 0.08
N TRP A 222 -91.25 -26.53 -1.14
CA TRP A 222 -92.05 -26.69 -2.35
C TRP A 222 -92.62 -28.10 -2.49
N LEU A 223 -91.86 -29.16 -2.19
CA LEU A 223 -92.37 -30.53 -2.19
C LEU A 223 -93.52 -30.73 -1.19
N GLN A 224 -93.40 -30.15 0.01
CA GLN A 224 -94.45 -30.21 1.04
C GLN A 224 -95.69 -29.41 0.62
N ASN A 225 -95.50 -28.17 0.16
CA ASN A 225 -96.59 -27.34 -0.32
C ASN A 225 -97.27 -27.93 -1.56
N ALA A 226 -96.52 -28.55 -2.47
CA ALA A 226 -97.07 -29.21 -3.66
C ALA A 226 -97.97 -30.41 -3.30
N ARG A 227 -97.66 -31.13 -2.21
CA ARG A 227 -98.57 -32.15 -1.67
C ARG A 227 -99.86 -31.58 -1.09
N ASN A 228 -99.81 -30.35 -0.59
CA ASN A 228 -100.94 -29.66 0.06
C ASN A 228 -101.72 -28.71 -0.87
N LYS A 229 -101.38 -28.64 -2.17
CA LYS A 229 -102.14 -27.81 -3.13
C LYS A 229 -103.52 -28.44 -3.35
N PRO A 230 -104.62 -27.69 -3.16
CA PRO A 230 -105.94 -28.16 -3.59
C PRO A 230 -105.88 -28.42 -5.10
N ARG A 231 -106.43 -29.56 -5.55
CA ARG A 231 -106.50 -29.87 -6.99
C ARG A 231 -107.11 -28.67 -7.72
N PRO A 232 -106.42 -28.07 -8.70
CA PRO A 232 -107.06 -27.12 -9.59
C PRO A 232 -108.26 -27.83 -10.21
N VAL A 233 -109.45 -27.29 -9.93
CA VAL A 233 -110.66 -27.67 -10.67
C VAL A 233 -110.34 -27.38 -12.13
N LEU A 234 -110.50 -28.41 -12.97
CA LEU A 234 -110.45 -28.30 -14.43
C LEU A 234 -111.42 -27.18 -14.83
N ASN A 235 -110.90 -25.97 -15.03
CA ASN A 235 -111.67 -24.89 -15.60
C ASN A 235 -111.23 -24.79 -17.05
N ASP A 236 -111.90 -25.59 -17.86
CA ASP A 236 -111.86 -25.57 -19.32
C ASP A 236 -112.36 -24.20 -19.82
N PHE A 237 -111.49 -23.19 -19.79
CA PHE A 237 -111.76 -21.92 -20.48
C PHE A 237 -110.94 -21.85 -21.77
N GLY A 238 -111.47 -22.57 -22.77
CA GLY A 238 -111.66 -22.11 -24.15
C GLY A 238 -110.49 -21.40 -24.82
N PHE A 239 -109.63 -22.16 -25.49
CA PHE A 239 -109.07 -21.71 -26.77
C PHE A 239 -110.03 -22.20 -27.87
N PRO A 240 -110.90 -21.34 -28.45
CA PRO A 240 -111.81 -21.78 -29.49
C PRO A 240 -111.00 -22.03 -30.75
N HIS A 241 -110.90 -23.31 -31.07
CA HIS A 241 -110.40 -23.83 -32.32
C HIS A 241 -111.20 -23.21 -33.48
N GLY A 242 -110.54 -22.49 -34.39
CA GLY A 242 -111.24 -21.77 -35.44
C GLY A 242 -110.38 -21.31 -36.61
N LYS A 243 -109.90 -22.29 -37.40
CA LYS A 243 -109.41 -22.18 -38.80
C LYS A 243 -107.91 -21.90 -38.96
N SER A 244 -107.20 -23.02 -39.06
CA SER A 244 -105.97 -23.19 -39.80
C SER A 244 -106.12 -22.76 -41.27
N ARG A 245 -105.15 -21.97 -41.75
CA ARG A 245 -104.39 -22.16 -43.01
C ARG A 245 -104.02 -20.80 -43.61
N GLY A 246 -102.85 -20.34 -43.20
CA GLY A 246 -102.12 -19.28 -43.87
C GLY A 246 -100.75 -19.36 -43.26
N ILE A 247 -99.80 -19.89 -44.03
CA ILE A 247 -98.37 -19.72 -43.81
C ILE A 247 -98.18 -18.31 -43.26
N ALA A 248 -97.81 -18.18 -41.99
CA ALA A 248 -97.42 -16.89 -41.44
C ALA A 248 -96.13 -16.56 -42.17
N ASP A 249 -96.29 -15.83 -43.27
CA ASP A 249 -95.22 -15.31 -44.06
C ASP A 249 -94.25 -14.65 -43.07
N ARG A 250 -92.97 -14.97 -43.21
CA ARG A 250 -91.89 -14.61 -42.29
C ARG A 250 -91.59 -13.10 -42.32
N ASN A 251 -92.59 -12.27 -42.60
CA ASN A 251 -92.50 -10.87 -42.94
C ASN A 251 -93.61 -10.01 -42.28
N SER A 252 -94.46 -10.57 -41.40
CA SER A 252 -95.50 -9.80 -40.69
C SER A 252 -95.02 -9.09 -39.42
N TYR A 253 -93.74 -8.74 -39.33
CA TYR A 253 -93.26 -7.78 -38.32
C TYR A 253 -93.23 -6.39 -38.96
N PRO A 254 -93.85 -5.36 -38.35
CA PRO A 254 -93.67 -4.00 -38.83
C PRO A 254 -92.16 -3.69 -38.82
N ALA A 255 -91.66 -3.11 -39.92
CA ALA A 255 -90.24 -2.78 -40.04
C ALA A 255 -89.82 -1.93 -38.82
N PRO A 256 -88.76 -2.32 -38.08
CA PRO A 256 -88.31 -1.55 -36.94
C PRO A 256 -88.02 -0.12 -37.37
N ALA A 257 -88.68 0.87 -36.75
CA ALA A 257 -88.56 2.28 -37.13
C ALA A 257 -87.13 2.84 -36.97
N PHE A 258 -86.24 2.10 -36.32
CA PHE A 258 -84.84 2.47 -36.13
C PHE A 258 -83.93 1.25 -36.34
N CYS A 259 -83.20 1.26 -37.45
CA CYS A 259 -82.06 0.36 -37.66
C CYS A 259 -80.79 1.17 -37.36
N ASN A 260 -79.98 0.73 -36.41
CA ASN A 260 -78.71 1.36 -36.08
C ASN A 260 -77.78 1.32 -37.32
N PRO A 261 -77.43 2.45 -37.96
CA PRO A 261 -76.74 2.47 -39.24
C PRO A 261 -75.26 2.04 -39.14
N ILE A 262 -74.74 1.87 -37.93
CA ILE A 262 -73.38 1.40 -37.70
C ILE A 262 -73.46 -0.11 -37.42
N PRO A 263 -73.05 -0.99 -38.36
CA PRO A 263 -72.96 -2.41 -38.08
C PRO A 263 -72.04 -2.60 -36.88
N TRP A 264 -72.50 -3.36 -35.88
CA TRP A 264 -71.76 -3.67 -34.66
C TRP A 264 -70.35 -4.12 -35.05
N LYS A 265 -69.36 -3.24 -34.91
CA LYS A 265 -67.98 -3.62 -35.21
C LYS A 265 -67.59 -4.70 -34.21
N PRO A 266 -67.01 -5.83 -34.65
CA PRO A 266 -66.44 -6.80 -33.73
C PRO A 266 -65.51 -6.07 -32.75
N ILE A 267 -65.75 -6.23 -31.46
CA ILE A 267 -64.89 -5.66 -30.43
C ILE A 267 -63.49 -6.20 -30.69
N HIS A 268 -62.51 -5.32 -30.91
CA HIS A 268 -61.13 -5.71 -31.10
C HIS A 268 -60.63 -6.39 -29.82
N VAL A 269 -60.63 -7.71 -29.78
CA VAL A 269 -59.99 -8.48 -28.71
C VAL A 269 -58.48 -8.28 -28.90
N PRO A 270 -57.78 -7.58 -28.00
CA PRO A 270 -56.33 -7.51 -28.11
C PRO A 270 -55.78 -8.93 -28.04
N PRO A 271 -54.80 -9.29 -28.89
CA PRO A 271 -54.21 -10.62 -28.86
C PRO A 271 -53.70 -10.92 -27.44
N PRO A 272 -53.90 -12.17 -26.95
CA PRO A 272 -53.40 -12.56 -25.64
C PRO A 272 -51.90 -12.26 -25.61
N LYS A 273 -51.49 -11.51 -24.58
CA LYS A 273 -50.08 -11.18 -24.36
C LYS A 273 -49.36 -12.51 -24.20
N GLU A 274 -48.53 -12.86 -25.17
CA GLU A 274 -47.55 -13.91 -25.01
C GLU A 274 -46.74 -13.57 -23.77
N ASP A 275 -46.87 -14.40 -22.74
CA ASP A 275 -46.02 -14.32 -21.56
C ASP A 275 -44.59 -14.41 -22.04
N CYS A 276 -43.87 -13.29 -21.89
CA CYS A 276 -42.48 -13.18 -22.26
C CYS A 276 -41.69 -14.06 -21.30
N VAL A 277 -41.53 -15.32 -21.70
CA VAL A 277 -40.64 -16.28 -21.07
C VAL A 277 -39.25 -15.66 -21.06
N LEU A 278 -38.73 -15.51 -19.85
CA LEU A 278 -37.44 -14.93 -19.51
C LEU A 278 -36.32 -15.43 -20.45
N THR A 279 -35.89 -14.59 -21.37
CA THR A 279 -34.54 -14.71 -21.95
C THR A 279 -33.79 -13.39 -21.74
N MET A 280 -32.87 -13.45 -20.77
CA MET A 280 -31.70 -12.58 -20.55
C MET A 280 -31.52 -11.44 -21.57
N LYS A 281 -31.98 -10.24 -21.22
CA LYS A 281 -31.80 -9.04 -22.03
C LYS A 281 -30.52 -8.31 -21.63
N LYS A 282 -29.47 -8.53 -22.42
CA LYS A 282 -28.28 -7.68 -22.52
C LYS A 282 -28.71 -6.30 -23.02
N ASN A 283 -28.39 -5.25 -22.26
CA ASN A 283 -28.71 -3.87 -22.63
C ASN A 283 -27.94 -3.44 -23.88
N LYS A 284 -28.66 -3.24 -24.99
CA LYS A 284 -28.30 -2.25 -26.01
C LYS A 284 -29.51 -1.34 -26.20
N ARG A 285 -29.34 -0.06 -25.88
CA ARG A 285 -30.30 1.01 -26.14
C ARG A 285 -29.82 1.77 -27.38
N PRO A 286 -30.67 2.03 -28.40
CA PRO A 286 -30.29 2.81 -29.56
C PRO A 286 -30.60 4.28 -29.32
N VAL A 287 -29.66 5.18 -29.64
CA VAL A 287 -29.95 6.61 -29.83
C VAL A 287 -29.18 7.14 -31.04
N SER A 288 -29.96 7.85 -31.84
CA SER A 288 -29.72 8.54 -33.10
C SER A 288 -28.68 9.67 -33.09
N CYS A 289 -28.19 9.95 -34.30
CA CYS A 289 -27.62 11.20 -34.84
C CYS A 289 -26.14 11.57 -34.59
N GLN A 290 -25.41 11.51 -35.71
CA GLN A 290 -24.15 12.16 -36.13
C GLN A 290 -23.56 13.31 -35.29
N PRO A 291 -22.22 13.32 -35.09
CA PRO A 291 -21.47 14.51 -34.75
C PRO A 291 -20.75 15.13 -35.97
N HIS A 292 -20.90 16.46 -36.07
CA HIS A 292 -20.15 17.34 -36.95
C HIS A 292 -18.64 17.32 -36.66
N ALA A 293 -17.86 17.44 -37.72
CA ALA A 293 -16.41 17.60 -37.70
C ALA A 293 -15.99 18.91 -37.01
N SER A 294 -15.05 18.80 -36.07
CA SER A 294 -14.27 19.93 -35.55
C SER A 294 -12.83 19.49 -35.31
N ALA A 295 -11.91 20.35 -35.74
CA ALA A 295 -10.48 20.12 -35.97
C ALA A 295 -9.63 19.76 -34.73
N PRO A 296 -8.46 19.12 -34.91
CA PRO A 296 -7.53 18.83 -33.83
C PRO A 296 -6.74 20.07 -33.42
N MET A 297 -6.79 20.42 -32.13
CA MET A 297 -5.93 21.41 -31.52
C MET A 297 -4.47 20.92 -31.47
N VAL A 298 -3.59 21.75 -32.02
CA VAL A 298 -2.14 21.62 -32.01
C VAL A 298 -1.60 21.87 -30.60
N ILE A 299 -0.93 20.87 -30.02
CA ILE A 299 -0.07 21.06 -28.85
C ILE A 299 1.33 21.42 -29.37
N SER A 300 1.74 22.65 -29.14
CA SER A 300 3.07 23.18 -29.49
C SER A 300 4.16 22.49 -28.67
N LYS A 301 5.11 21.82 -29.33
CA LYS A 301 6.37 21.34 -28.73
C LYS A 301 7.49 22.37 -28.98
N PRO A 302 8.39 22.59 -28.01
CA PRO A 302 9.51 23.50 -28.18
C PRO A 302 10.59 22.88 -29.10
N ARG A 303 11.10 23.76 -29.96
CA ARG A 303 12.13 23.57 -31.00
C ARG A 303 13.49 23.26 -30.38
N SER A 304 14.02 22.05 -30.58
CA SER A 304 15.46 21.75 -30.48
C SER A 304 16.04 21.61 -31.89
N ASN A 305 17.09 22.38 -32.17
CA ASN A 305 17.75 22.45 -33.47
C ASN A 305 18.77 21.31 -33.64
N ALA A 306 18.91 20.88 -34.92
CA ALA A 306 20.08 20.32 -35.59
C ALA A 306 20.85 19.16 -34.90
N GLY A 307 20.98 17.95 -35.45
CA GLY A 307 21.12 17.60 -36.87
C GLY A 307 22.59 17.59 -37.27
N ILE A 308 23.35 16.57 -36.83
CA ILE A 308 24.60 16.14 -37.49
C ILE A 308 24.58 14.61 -37.50
N GLY A 309 24.31 14.05 -38.67
CA GLY A 309 24.51 12.63 -38.95
C GLY A 309 25.95 12.36 -39.36
N SER A 310 26.49 11.23 -38.92
CA SER A 310 27.69 10.63 -39.51
C SER A 310 27.49 9.12 -39.57
N LEU A 311 27.61 8.63 -40.79
CA LEU A 311 27.31 7.29 -41.28
C LEU A 311 28.53 6.39 -41.03
N CYS A 312 28.41 5.39 -40.15
CA CYS A 312 29.43 4.34 -40.05
C CYS A 312 29.33 3.41 -41.27
N ARG A 313 30.32 3.47 -42.16
CA ARG A 313 30.59 2.39 -43.12
C ARG A 313 31.63 1.44 -42.52
N LYS A 314 31.29 0.15 -42.58
CA LYS A 314 32.12 -1.00 -42.26
C LYS A 314 32.66 -1.57 -43.57
N LYS A 315 33.99 -1.75 -43.68
CA LYS A 315 34.72 -2.65 -44.61
C LYS A 315 35.98 -3.07 -43.86
N SER A 316 36.14 -4.37 -43.59
CA SER A 316 37.13 -5.28 -44.21
C SER A 316 38.57 -4.84 -43.96
#